data_AF-A0A173VT16-F1
#
_entry.id   AF-A0A173VT16-F1
#
_cell.length_a   1.000
_cell.length_b   1.000
_cell.length_c   1.000
_cell.angle_alpha   90.00
_cell.angle_beta   90.00
_cell.angle_gamma   90.00
#
_symmetry.space_group_name_H-M   'P 1'
#
loop_
_entity.id
_entity.type
_entity.pdbx_description
1 polymer ?
#
loop_
_entity_poly.entity_id
_entity_poly.type
_entity_poly.pdbx_seq_one_letter_code
_entity_poly.pdbx_strand_id
1 'polypeptide(L)'
;MKKLFVLLILLLSFGRSQATDIEARTGILGGDGWGLQTGAYINFPQSQLLSIQTGLLLHTAENAFSRGDNWNINFCVPVYASFHVPVSDKVNLRLNAGAFGGIGDDLHLGATAEAGVEIKRFYVGVNYFQDCIDNHDLQLGLSVGYKFTLF
;
A
#
# COMPACT_ATOMS: atom_id res chain seq x y z
N MET A 1 21.05 -22.25 -7.94
CA MET A 1 20.79 -21.92 -9.37
C MET A 1 19.31 -21.91 -9.75
N LYS A 2 18.50 -22.94 -9.41
CA LYS A 2 17.05 -22.94 -9.70
C LYS A 2 16.27 -21.72 -9.15
N LYS A 3 16.55 -21.29 -7.92
CA LYS A 3 15.88 -20.13 -7.29
C LYS A 3 16.15 -18.80 -8.01
N LEU A 4 17.35 -18.62 -8.57
CA LEU A 4 17.72 -17.43 -9.32
C LEU A 4 17.01 -17.37 -10.68
N PHE A 5 16.82 -18.53 -11.32
CA PHE A 5 16.06 -18.64 -12.57
C PHE A 5 14.58 -18.34 -12.38
N VAL A 6 13.99 -18.77 -11.26
CA VAL A 6 12.59 -18.44 -10.93
C VAL A 6 12.44 -16.94 -10.65
N LEU A 7 13.37 -16.34 -9.90
CA LEU A 7 13.38 -14.88 -9.67
C LEU A 7 13.53 -14.10 -10.99
N LEU A 8 14.41 -14.56 -11.88
CA LEU A 8 14.62 -13.96 -13.19
C LEU A 8 13.40 -14.11 -14.10
N ILE A 9 12.73 -15.26 -14.10
CA ILE A 9 11.48 -15.47 -14.85
C ILE A 9 10.36 -14.58 -14.28
N LEU A 10 10.26 -14.46 -12.95
CA LEU A 10 9.33 -13.53 -12.31
C LEU A 10 9.60 -12.11 -12.81
N LEU A 11 10.85 -11.62 -12.67
CA LEU A 11 11.32 -10.30 -13.10
C LEU A 11 11.07 -10.04 -14.60
N LEU A 12 11.23 -11.05 -15.46
CA LEU A 12 10.99 -10.94 -16.90
C LEU A 12 9.51 -10.90 -17.26
N SER A 13 8.61 -11.53 -16.47
CA SER A 13 7.17 -11.38 -16.66
C SER A 13 6.63 -9.98 -16.31
N PHE A 14 7.34 -9.20 -15.47
CA PHE A 14 7.02 -7.79 -15.22
C PHE A 14 7.46 -6.86 -16.37
N GLY A 15 8.29 -7.32 -17.31
CA GLY A 15 8.94 -6.48 -18.33
C GLY A 15 8.02 -5.89 -19.40
N ARG A 16 6.69 -6.08 -19.31
CA ARG A 16 5.72 -5.55 -20.27
C ARG A 16 4.63 -4.64 -19.69
N SER A 17 4.50 -4.54 -18.38
CA SER A 17 3.51 -3.64 -17.77
C SER A 17 4.14 -2.26 -17.60
N GLN A 18 3.77 -1.30 -18.45
CA GLN A 18 4.05 0.11 -18.16
C GLN A 18 3.21 0.53 -16.96
N ALA A 19 3.80 1.36 -16.08
CA ALA A 19 3.03 2.01 -15.04
C ALA A 19 1.92 2.83 -15.69
N THR A 20 0.69 2.64 -15.24
CA THR A 20 -0.48 3.28 -15.85
C THR A 20 -0.96 4.48 -15.06
N ASP A 21 -0.87 4.41 -13.74
CA ASP A 21 -1.34 5.47 -12.87
C ASP A 21 -0.40 5.66 -11.67
N ILE A 22 -0.28 6.91 -11.24
CA ILE A 22 0.22 7.30 -9.92
C ILE A 22 -0.99 7.64 -9.06
N GLU A 23 -1.10 7.04 -7.89
CA GLU A 23 -2.19 7.29 -6.95
C GLU A 23 -1.63 7.98 -5.71
N ALA A 24 -1.89 9.29 -5.58
CA ALA A 24 -1.58 10.00 -4.34
C ALA A 24 -2.58 9.56 -3.26
N ARG A 25 -2.10 9.30 -2.05
CA ARG A 25 -2.89 8.75 -0.94
C ARG A 25 -2.64 9.51 0.34
N THR A 26 -3.71 9.74 1.08
CA THR A 26 -3.65 10.29 2.44
C THR A 26 -4.72 9.61 3.29
N GLY A 27 -4.50 9.56 4.59
CA GLY A 27 -5.40 8.86 5.49
C GLY A 27 -5.02 9.00 6.94
N ILE A 28 -5.80 8.33 7.77
CA ILE A 28 -5.60 8.18 9.19
C ILE A 28 -5.24 6.73 9.49
N LEU A 29 -4.39 6.52 10.48
CA LEU A 29 -3.99 5.23 11.02
C LEU A 29 -4.39 5.18 12.50
N GLY A 30 -4.78 4.00 12.94
CA GLY A 30 -5.17 3.68 14.31
C GLY A 30 -4.63 2.31 14.71
N GLY A 31 -4.05 2.25 15.91
CA GLY A 31 -3.54 1.04 16.56
C GLY A 31 -3.41 1.35 18.05
N ASP A 32 -2.19 1.29 18.59
CA ASP A 32 -1.88 1.76 19.95
C ASP A 32 -1.97 3.31 20.09
N GLY A 33 -2.05 4.02 18.96
CA GLY A 33 -2.33 5.45 18.90
C GLY A 33 -2.97 5.85 17.57
N TRP A 34 -3.31 7.13 17.43
CA TRP A 34 -3.74 7.72 16.17
C TRP A 34 -2.56 8.34 15.44
N GLY A 35 -2.52 8.20 14.11
CA GLY A 35 -1.53 8.84 13.27
C GLY A 35 -2.09 9.19 11.89
N LEU A 36 -1.27 9.83 11.09
CA LEU A 36 -1.57 10.16 9.70
C LEU A 36 -0.72 9.28 8.79
N GLN A 37 -1.29 8.96 7.63
CA GLN A 37 -0.54 8.39 6.53
C GLN A 37 -0.63 9.29 5.31
N THR A 38 0.47 9.44 4.59
CA THR A 38 0.49 10.13 3.30
C THR A 38 1.53 9.53 2.39
N GLY A 39 1.28 9.51 1.09
CA GLY A 39 2.20 8.90 0.15
C GLY A 39 1.65 8.81 -1.26
N ALA A 40 2.32 7.99 -2.06
CA ALA A 40 1.89 7.74 -3.43
C ALA A 40 2.19 6.30 -3.82
N TYR A 41 1.30 5.74 -4.64
CA TYR A 41 1.48 4.45 -5.27
C TYR A 41 1.65 4.60 -6.76
N ILE A 42 2.30 3.61 -7.35
CA ILE A 42 2.39 3.38 -8.77
C ILE A 42 1.79 2.00 -9.08
N ASN A 43 0.99 1.92 -10.14
CA ASN A 43 0.25 0.72 -10.49
C ASN A 43 0.74 0.10 -11.82
N PHE A 44 1.09 -1.18 -11.78
CA PHE A 44 1.56 -1.97 -12.90
C PHE A 44 0.52 -3.06 -13.26
N PRO A 45 -0.36 -2.82 -14.24
CA PRO A 45 -1.41 -3.77 -14.61
C PRO A 45 -0.81 -5.02 -15.25
N GLN A 46 -1.21 -6.19 -14.76
CA GLN A 46 -0.87 -7.49 -15.34
C GLN A 46 -2.01 -8.04 -16.21
N SER A 47 -3.26 -7.73 -15.86
CA SER A 47 -4.46 -8.04 -16.62
C SER A 47 -5.56 -7.01 -16.32
N GLN A 48 -6.78 -7.23 -16.84
CA GLN A 48 -7.95 -6.40 -16.50
C GLN A 48 -8.36 -6.49 -15.03
N LEU A 49 -8.05 -7.61 -14.37
CA LEU A 49 -8.46 -7.89 -12.99
C LEU A 49 -7.29 -7.89 -12.01
N LEU A 50 -6.06 -8.01 -12.49
CA LEU A 50 -4.88 -8.13 -11.64
C LEU A 50 -3.87 -7.03 -11.96
N SER A 51 -3.44 -6.31 -10.94
CA SER A 51 -2.33 -5.38 -11.02
C SER A 51 -1.39 -5.56 -9.84
N ILE A 52 -0.19 -5.03 -10.00
CA ILE A 52 0.80 -5.00 -8.94
C ILE A 52 1.00 -3.54 -8.58
N GLN A 53 0.70 -3.22 -7.33
CA GLN A 53 0.76 -1.86 -6.82
C GLN A 53 1.89 -1.78 -5.81
N THR A 54 2.77 -0.81 -6.00
CA THR A 54 3.82 -0.51 -5.02
C THR A 54 3.87 0.99 -4.80
N GLY A 55 4.43 1.44 -3.69
CA GLY A 55 4.40 2.85 -3.37
C GLY A 55 5.32 3.22 -2.23
N LEU A 56 5.28 4.49 -1.89
CA LEU A 56 5.94 5.05 -0.73
C LEU A 56 4.87 5.69 0.14
N LEU A 57 4.85 5.31 1.41
CA LEU A 57 4.00 5.85 2.44
C LEU A 57 4.87 6.41 3.56
N LEU A 58 4.42 7.51 4.15
CA LEU A 58 4.93 8.08 5.38
C LEU A 58 3.85 7.92 6.42
N HIS A 59 4.16 7.22 7.50
CA HIS A 59 3.26 7.04 8.64
C HIS A 59 3.79 7.87 9.80
N THR A 60 2.89 8.56 10.49
CA THR A 60 3.21 9.22 11.77
C THR A 60 2.72 8.41 12.97
N ALA A 61 2.24 7.17 12.73
CA ALA A 61 1.53 6.36 13.70
C ALA A 61 2.49 5.54 14.58
N GLU A 62 3.36 6.26 15.28
CA GLU A 62 3.91 5.86 16.57
C GLU A 62 3.78 7.10 17.46
N ASN A 63 2.86 7.07 18.42
CA ASN A 63 2.61 8.11 19.43
C ASN A 63 1.99 9.46 18.99
N ALA A 64 1.43 9.60 17.79
CA ALA A 64 1.04 10.94 17.29
C ALA A 64 -0.11 11.69 18.01
N PHE A 65 -0.75 11.13 19.05
CA PHE A 65 -1.68 11.91 19.90
C PHE A 65 -1.62 11.58 21.41
N SER A 66 -0.67 10.73 21.86
CA SER A 66 -0.48 10.40 23.27
C SER A 66 0.95 10.70 23.69
N ARG A 67 1.11 11.77 24.47
CA ARG A 67 2.36 12.35 25.02
C ARG A 67 3.27 13.07 24.03
N GLY A 68 3.59 14.30 24.40
CA GLY A 68 4.35 15.25 23.59
C GLY A 68 5.78 14.83 23.28
N ASP A 69 6.26 15.50 22.23
CA ASP A 69 7.64 15.90 21.92
C ASP A 69 8.45 15.09 20.89
N ASN A 70 8.04 13.90 20.43
CA ASN A 70 8.70 13.24 19.29
C ASN A 70 7.72 12.87 18.17
N TRP A 71 7.81 13.57 17.04
CA TRP A 71 7.16 13.15 15.79
C TRP A 71 8.02 12.04 15.17
N ASN A 72 7.66 10.78 15.35
CA ASN A 72 8.30 9.70 14.60
C ASN A 72 7.64 9.59 13.21
N ILE A 73 8.44 9.65 12.15
CA ILE A 73 7.97 9.50 10.77
C ILE A 73 8.58 8.22 10.23
N ASN A 74 7.75 7.19 10.10
CA ASN A 74 8.15 5.91 9.54
C ASN A 74 7.95 5.93 8.02
N PHE A 75 8.98 5.52 7.31
CA PHE A 75 8.92 5.33 5.87
C PHE A 75 8.47 3.90 5.58
N CYS A 76 7.48 3.70 4.73
CA CYS A 76 6.91 2.40 4.42
C CYS A 76 6.79 2.20 2.90
N VAL A 77 7.26 1.05 2.44
CA VAL A 77 7.20 0.60 1.06
C VAL A 77 6.32 -0.65 0.97
N PRO A 78 5.01 -0.49 0.72
CA PRO A 78 4.12 -1.61 0.45
C PRO A 78 4.31 -2.15 -0.98
N VAL A 79 4.13 -3.45 -1.14
CA VAL A 79 4.04 -4.15 -2.41
C VAL A 79 2.82 -5.05 -2.38
N TYR A 80 1.78 -4.67 -3.11
CA TYR A 80 0.50 -5.36 -3.19
C TYR A 80 0.33 -6.12 -4.51
N ALA A 81 -0.22 -7.33 -4.39
CA ALA A 81 -1.03 -7.92 -5.44
C ALA A 81 -2.45 -7.33 -5.31
N SER A 82 -2.92 -6.70 -6.39
CA SER A 82 -4.18 -5.96 -6.43
C SER A 82 -5.17 -6.66 -7.35
N PHE A 83 -6.32 -7.02 -6.81
CA PHE A 83 -7.44 -7.61 -7.54
C PHE A 83 -8.56 -6.58 -7.70
N HIS A 84 -8.89 -6.27 -8.96
CA HIS A 84 -9.90 -5.30 -9.35
C HIS A 84 -11.14 -6.05 -9.80
N VAL A 85 -12.25 -5.86 -9.08
CA VAL A 85 -13.56 -6.41 -9.43
C VAL A 85 -14.42 -5.27 -9.97
N PRO A 86 -14.74 -5.25 -11.27
CA PRO A 86 -15.63 -4.24 -11.83
C PRO A 86 -17.05 -4.50 -11.32
N VAL A 87 -17.58 -3.57 -10.51
CA VAL A 87 -18.94 -3.62 -9.98
C VAL A 87 -19.91 -2.91 -10.93
N SER A 88 -19.44 -1.84 -11.58
CA SER A 88 -20.19 -1.04 -12.56
C SER A 88 -19.23 -0.29 -13.48
N ASP A 89 -19.72 0.32 -14.56
CA ASP A 89 -18.92 1.10 -15.55
C ASP A 89 -18.08 2.23 -14.93
N LYS A 90 -18.37 2.64 -13.70
CA LYS A 90 -17.70 3.74 -12.99
C LYS A 90 -17.12 3.34 -11.64
N VAL A 91 -17.40 2.11 -11.18
CA VAL A 91 -17.09 1.66 -9.81
C VAL A 91 -16.38 0.32 -9.85
N ASN A 92 -15.18 0.28 -9.29
CA ASN A 92 -14.41 -0.95 -9.12
C ASN A 92 -14.18 -1.19 -7.63
N LEU A 93 -14.35 -2.43 -7.18
CA LEU A 93 -13.87 -2.87 -5.88
C LEU A 93 -12.41 -3.31 -6.04
N ARG A 94 -11.52 -2.83 -5.18
CA ARG A 94 -10.10 -3.21 -5.16
C ARG A 94 -9.78 -3.95 -3.87
N LEU A 95 -9.22 -5.14 -4.02
CA LEU A 95 -8.69 -5.94 -2.93
C LEU A 95 -7.17 -6.06 -3.11
N ASN A 96 -6.44 -5.60 -2.12
CA ASN A 96 -5.00 -5.52 -2.10
C ASN A 96 -4.48 -6.43 -0.99
N ALA A 97 -3.49 -7.26 -1.29
CA ALA A 97 -2.80 -8.07 -0.30
C ALA A 97 -1.33 -8.19 -0.66
N GLY A 98 -0.46 -8.12 0.32
CA GLY A 98 0.97 -8.12 0.06
C GLY A 98 1.82 -8.01 1.31
N ALA A 99 3.06 -7.63 1.08
CA ALA A 99 4.03 -7.38 2.12
C ALA A 99 4.39 -5.89 2.12
N PHE A 100 4.80 -5.39 3.27
CA PHE A 100 5.38 -4.06 3.37
C PHE A 100 6.73 -4.16 4.09
N GLY A 101 7.63 -3.26 3.71
CA GLY A 101 8.84 -3.01 4.48
C GLY A 101 8.98 -1.55 4.78
N GLY A 102 9.32 -1.23 6.01
CA GLY A 102 9.48 0.13 6.47
C GLY A 102 10.76 0.34 7.25
N ILE A 103 11.21 1.59 7.28
CA ILE A 103 12.37 2.05 8.03
C ILE A 103 11.90 3.27 8.83
N GLY A 104 12.00 3.17 10.15
CA GLY A 104 11.72 4.23 11.10
C GLY A 104 12.84 4.30 12.13
N ASP A 105 12.48 4.29 13.41
CA ASP A 105 13.42 4.02 14.50
C ASP A 105 13.92 2.55 14.45
N ASP A 106 13.06 1.63 14.03
CA ASP A 106 13.36 0.22 13.80
C ASP A 106 13.05 -0.24 12.35
N LEU A 107 13.51 -1.44 12.01
CA LEU A 107 13.20 -2.08 10.73
C LEU A 107 11.85 -2.79 10.85
N HIS A 108 10.88 -2.35 10.07
CA HIS A 108 9.54 -2.94 10.02
C HIS A 108 9.42 -3.85 8.80
N LEU A 109 9.02 -5.12 8.98
CA LEU A 109 8.71 -6.03 7.87
C LEU A 109 7.48 -6.83 8.22
N GLY A 110 6.46 -6.74 7.37
CA GLY A 110 5.17 -7.29 7.71
C GLY A 110 4.28 -7.61 6.53
N ALA A 111 3.09 -8.08 6.87
CA ALA A 111 2.01 -8.33 5.94
C ALA A 111 1.06 -7.13 5.91
N THR A 112 0.53 -6.82 4.74
CA THR A 112 -0.46 -5.77 4.59
C THR A 112 -1.59 -6.22 3.68
N ALA A 113 -2.80 -5.77 4.03
CA ALA A 113 -3.99 -5.98 3.25
C ALA A 113 -4.78 -4.67 3.18
N GLU A 114 -5.47 -4.45 2.08
CA GLU A 114 -6.28 -3.27 1.89
C GLU A 114 -7.51 -3.62 1.07
N ALA A 115 -8.65 -3.05 1.42
CA ALA A 115 -9.89 -3.20 0.68
C ALA A 115 -10.50 -1.82 0.49
N GLY A 116 -10.88 -1.50 -0.75
CA GLY A 116 -11.44 -0.20 -1.06
C GLY A 116 -12.24 -0.17 -2.33
N VAL A 117 -12.93 0.95 -2.51
CA VAL A 117 -13.75 1.24 -3.67
C VAL A 117 -13.10 2.34 -4.47
N GLU A 118 -12.99 2.10 -5.77
CA GLU A 118 -12.60 3.09 -6.76
C GLU A 118 -13.84 3.65 -7.44
N ILE A 119 -13.91 4.98 -7.50
CA ILE A 119 -14.94 5.69 -8.25
C ILE A 119 -14.22 6.61 -9.23
N LYS A 120 -14.13 6.18 -10.50
CA LYS A 120 -13.33 6.84 -11.54
C LYS A 120 -11.85 7.00 -11.12
N ARG A 121 -11.44 8.20 -10.71
CA ARG A 121 -10.08 8.54 -10.28
C ARG A 121 -9.95 8.59 -8.76
N PHE A 122 -11.05 8.56 -8.03
CA PHE A 122 -11.03 8.58 -6.57
C PHE A 122 -10.96 7.16 -6.03
N TYR A 123 -10.20 6.99 -4.96
CA TYR A 123 -10.11 5.77 -4.19
C TYR A 123 -10.51 6.07 -2.75
N VAL A 124 -11.27 5.19 -2.13
CA VAL A 124 -11.54 5.21 -0.68
C VAL A 124 -11.40 3.78 -0.18
N GLY A 125 -10.63 3.56 0.87
CA GLY A 125 -10.43 2.21 1.37
C GLY A 125 -9.86 2.14 2.77
N VAL A 126 -9.97 0.95 3.33
CA VAL A 126 -9.39 0.58 4.61
C VAL A 126 -8.15 -0.24 4.37
N ASN A 127 -7.10 0.04 5.12
CA ASN A 127 -5.85 -0.70 5.08
C ASN A 127 -5.53 -1.31 6.44
N TYR A 128 -4.74 -2.36 6.38
CA TYR A 128 -4.35 -3.20 7.49
C TYR A 128 -2.86 -3.47 7.33
N PHE A 129 -2.08 -3.12 8.36
CA PHE A 129 -0.66 -3.43 8.45
C PHE A 129 -0.44 -4.27 9.70
N GLN A 130 0.28 -5.37 9.54
CA GLN A 130 0.70 -6.23 10.62
C GLN A 130 2.20 -6.41 10.53
N ASP A 131 2.93 -5.84 11.49
CA ASP A 131 4.36 -6.09 11.62
C ASP A 131 4.58 -7.56 12.05
N CYS A 132 5.58 -8.20 11.46
CA CYS A 132 5.98 -9.56 11.78
C CYS A 132 7.31 -9.62 12.54
N ILE A 133 8.01 -8.49 12.68
CA ILE A 133 9.27 -8.38 13.45
C ILE A 133 8.94 -8.05 14.90
N ASP A 134 8.16 -7.00 15.13
CA ASP A 134 7.68 -6.64 16.46
C ASP A 134 6.28 -7.20 16.71
N ASN A 135 6.16 -7.98 17.79
CA ASN A 135 5.10 -8.97 17.94
C ASN A 135 3.72 -8.40 18.31
N HIS A 136 3.47 -7.09 18.20
CA HIS A 136 2.22 -6.47 18.68
C HIS A 136 1.66 -5.26 17.89
N ASP A 137 2.29 -4.77 16.82
CA ASP A 137 1.80 -3.55 16.16
C ASP A 137 0.87 -3.82 14.98
N LEU A 138 -0.42 -3.95 15.30
CA LEU A 138 -1.50 -3.98 14.33
C LEU A 138 -2.00 -2.56 14.07
N GLN A 139 -1.85 -2.09 12.83
CA GLN A 139 -2.33 -0.76 12.42
C GLN A 139 -3.46 -0.91 11.39
N LEU A 140 -4.61 -0.34 11.74
CA LEU A 140 -5.75 -0.18 10.85
C LEU A 140 -5.80 1.26 10.37
N GLY A 141 -6.03 1.48 9.10
CA GLY A 141 -6.21 2.84 8.59
C GLY A 141 -7.37 2.97 7.64
N LEU A 142 -7.75 4.23 7.46
CA LEU A 142 -8.70 4.65 6.46
C LEU A 142 -8.01 5.68 5.58
N SER A 143 -8.07 5.44 4.28
CA SER A 143 -7.35 6.25 3.30
C SER A 143 -8.23 6.64 2.13
N VAL A 144 -7.93 7.82 1.61
CA VAL A 144 -8.49 8.34 0.38
C VAL A 144 -7.35 8.61 -0.59
N GLY A 145 -7.61 8.38 -1.87
CA GLY A 145 -6.61 8.55 -2.91
C GLY A 145 -7.17 9.15 -4.18
N TYR A 146 -6.27 9.71 -4.97
CA TYR A 146 -6.58 10.23 -6.30
C TYR A 146 -5.57 9.74 -7.32
N LYS A 147 -6.06 9.14 -8.41
CA LYS A 147 -5.28 8.61 -9.52
C LYS A 147 -4.98 9.67 -10.57
N PHE A 148 -3.70 9.78 -10.90
CA PHE A 148 -3.15 10.53 -12.02
C PHE A 148 -2.66 9.53 -13.08
N THR A 149 -3.28 9.57 -14.25
CA THR A 149 -2.87 8.72 -15.36
C THR A 149 -1.53 9.19 -15.92
N LEU A 150 -0.59 8.25 -16.02
CA LEU A 150 0.68 8.43 -16.71
C LEU A 150 0.44 8.18 -18.20
N PHE A 151 0.92 9.10 -19.03
CA PHE A 151 0.64 9.27 -20.46
C PHE A 151 0.61 8.00 -21.32
#